data_AF-A0A350JKC9-F1
#
_entry.id   AF-A0A350JKC9-F1
#
_cell.length_a   1.000
_cell.length_b   1.000
_cell.length_c   1.000
_cell.angle_alpha   90.00
_cell.angle_beta   90.00
_cell.angle_gamma   90.00
#
_symmetry.space_group_name_H-M   'P 1'
#
loop_
_entity.id
_entity.type
_entity.pdbx_description
1 polymer ?
#
loop_
_entity_poly.entity_id
_entity_poly.type
_entity_poly.pdbx_seq_one_letter_code
_entity_poly.pdbx_strand_id
1 'polypeptide(L)'
;EAHEKFLHVQKAYEIIITAERTFSEKQDDFKDSKPKTARQRQRSGMSREEAIRAGRERAREIDRIKLQQEARAYARFKRSIYYPWTIAMTYVSLVFFLLIATDAFLLTETHAGYVTSKKGEISNVFGVDVLTGYRLELYNGESIAVSRGTGNRIAEESHISFARSLIFNDIPRVYVVNQDLKESTLDTFNKPPYLFFLLFIGVPLLLFYVDRPSAVFYSAGAFARYAVVIFILSYIIF
;
A
#
# COMPACT_ATOMS: atom_id res chain seq x y z
N GLU A 1 -29.53 -15.25 1.39
CA GLU A 1 -29.54 -14.24 0.30
C GLU A 1 -30.74 -13.29 0.29
N ALA A 2 -32.00 -13.72 0.27
CA ALA A 2 -33.14 -12.80 0.20
C ALA A 2 -33.28 -11.88 1.42
N HIS A 3 -32.97 -12.39 2.62
CA HIS A 3 -33.06 -11.64 3.87
C HIS A 3 -32.04 -10.49 3.97
N GLU A 4 -30.79 -10.70 3.54
CA GLU A 4 -29.75 -9.65 3.52
C GLU A 4 -30.08 -8.56 2.49
N LYS A 5 -30.60 -8.94 1.32
CA LYS A 5 -31.07 -7.97 0.32
C LYS A 5 -32.23 -7.14 0.86
N PHE A 6 -33.13 -7.74 1.64
CA PHE A 6 -34.21 -7.02 2.31
C PHE A 6 -33.71 -6.03 3.37
N LEU A 7 -32.69 -6.42 4.14
CA LEU A 7 -32.08 -5.59 5.18
C LEU A 7 -31.35 -4.38 4.59
N HIS A 8 -30.73 -4.55 3.42
CA HIS A 8 -30.12 -3.44 2.66
C HIS A 8 -31.18 -2.49 2.07
N VAL A 9 -32.29 -3.01 1.56
CA VAL A 9 -33.40 -2.18 1.06
C VAL A 9 -34.06 -1.41 2.20
N GLN A 10 -34.24 -2.02 3.36
CA GLN A 10 -34.82 -1.36 4.53
C GLN A 10 -33.92 -0.24 5.06
N LYS A 11 -32.61 -0.46 5.13
CA LYS A 11 -31.63 0.60 5.46
C LYS A 11 -31.62 1.74 4.45
N ALA A 12 -31.71 1.42 3.15
CA ALA A 12 -31.78 2.44 2.11
C ALA A 12 -33.06 3.28 2.25
N TYR A 13 -34.19 2.66 2.58
CA TYR A 13 -35.46 3.34 2.77
C TYR A 13 -35.47 4.24 4.02
N GLU A 14 -34.88 3.79 5.13
CA GLU A 14 -34.68 4.62 6.33
C GLU A 14 -33.79 5.84 6.04
N ILE A 15 -32.70 5.68 5.29
CA ILE A 15 -31.83 6.80 4.91
C ILE A 15 -32.59 7.83 4.06
N ILE A 16 -33.44 7.37 3.12
CA ILE A 16 -34.25 8.26 2.27
C ILE A 16 -35.28 9.02 3.11
N ILE A 17 -36.02 8.34 4.00
CA ILE A 17 -37.01 8.98 4.88
C ILE A 17 -36.33 10.00 5.81
N THR A 18 -35.15 9.66 6.34
CA THR A 18 -34.40 10.56 7.24
C THR A 18 -33.87 11.78 6.47
N ALA A 19 -33.39 11.58 5.24
CA ALA A 19 -32.96 12.68 4.37
C ALA A 19 -34.13 13.59 3.97
N GLU A 20 -35.31 13.03 3.70
CA GLU A 20 -36.53 13.76 3.35
C GLU A 20 -37.05 14.57 4.55
N ARG A 21 -37.06 14.00 5.77
CA ARG A 21 -37.36 14.75 7.01
C ARG A 21 -36.37 15.89 7.26
N THR A 22 -35.08 15.64 7.06
CA THR A 22 -34.03 16.68 7.24
C THR A 22 -34.14 17.79 6.18
N PHE A 23 -34.65 17.47 4.99
CA PHE A 23 -34.93 18.46 3.95
C PHE A 23 -36.22 19.24 4.22
N SER A 24 -37.27 18.58 4.72
CA SER A 24 -38.55 19.20 5.09
C SER A 24 -38.40 20.15 6.28
N GLU A 25 -37.68 19.76 7.34
CA GLU A 25 -37.40 20.65 8.48
C GLU A 25 -36.58 21.88 8.08
N LYS A 26 -35.65 21.74 7.13
CA LYS A 26 -34.92 22.89 6.58
C LYS A 26 -35.76 23.81 5.70
N GLN A 27 -36.88 23.33 5.17
CA GLN A 27 -37.73 24.10 4.26
C GLN A 27 -38.77 24.95 5.03
N ASP A 28 -39.18 24.50 6.21
CA ASP A 28 -40.11 25.24 7.08
C ASP A 28 -39.43 26.39 7.84
N ASP A 29 -38.13 26.28 8.16
CA ASP A 29 -37.32 27.40 8.71
C ASP A 29 -37.04 28.53 7.70
N PHE A 30 -37.42 28.36 6.43
CA PHE A 30 -37.19 29.33 5.35
C PHE A 30 -38.48 29.94 4.77
N LYS A 31 -39.62 29.76 5.44
CA LYS A 31 -40.90 30.33 5.02
C LYS A 31 -41.37 31.50 5.88
N ASP A 32 -40.43 32.30 6.41
CA ASP A 32 -40.71 33.67 6.77
C ASP A 32 -40.38 34.61 5.60
N SER A 33 -41.43 35.21 5.06
CA SER A 33 -41.41 36.21 3.99
C SER A 33 -40.61 37.45 4.40
N LYS A 34 -39.28 37.38 4.31
CA LYS A 34 -38.42 38.56 4.43
C LYS A 34 -38.37 39.30 3.09
N PRO A 35 -38.52 40.64 3.08
CA PRO A 35 -38.41 41.42 1.86
C PRO A 35 -37.02 41.21 1.24
N LYS A 36 -36.99 40.94 -0.07
CA LYS A 36 -35.76 40.77 -0.87
C LYS A 36 -34.76 41.87 -0.50
N THR A 37 -33.63 41.48 0.08
CA THR A 37 -32.54 42.41 0.44
C THR A 37 -32.07 43.14 -0.83
N ALA A 38 -31.70 44.41 -0.71
CA ALA A 38 -31.29 45.28 -1.84
C ALA A 38 -30.27 44.63 -2.80
N ARG A 39 -29.42 43.73 -2.29
CA ARG A 39 -28.45 42.91 -3.03
C ARG A 39 -29.05 41.95 -4.07
N GLN A 40 -30.29 41.49 -3.89
CA GLN A 40 -30.98 40.60 -4.82
C GLN A 40 -31.69 41.37 -5.95
N ARG A 41 -32.08 42.63 -5.73
CA ARG A 41 -32.67 43.48 -6.79
C ARG A 41 -31.64 43.97 -7.80
N GLN A 42 -30.36 44.08 -7.42
CA GLN A 42 -29.26 44.45 -8.34
C GLN A 42 -28.79 43.31 -9.27
N ARG A 43 -29.26 42.07 -9.07
CA ARG A 43 -28.86 40.93 -9.92
C ARG A 43 -29.57 40.88 -11.27
N SER A 44 -30.67 41.62 -11.46
CA SER A 44 -31.47 41.56 -12.69
C SER A 44 -30.93 42.42 -13.85
N GLY A 45 -29.79 43.08 -13.69
CA GLY A 45 -29.14 43.89 -14.73
C GLY A 45 -27.63 43.69 -14.83
N MET A 46 -27.09 42.59 -14.28
CA MET A 46 -25.66 42.35 -14.24
C MET A 46 -25.20 41.77 -15.59
N SER A 47 -24.27 42.44 -16.26
CA SER A 47 -23.70 41.99 -17.54
C SER A 47 -23.06 40.60 -17.38
N ARG A 48 -23.09 39.78 -18.44
CA ARG A 48 -22.48 38.43 -18.44
C ARG A 48 -21.00 38.48 -18.02
N GLU A 49 -20.29 39.55 -18.35
CA GLU A 49 -18.88 39.75 -17.96
C GLU A 49 -18.72 40.08 -16.48
N GLU A 50 -19.62 40.88 -15.90
CA GLU A 50 -19.61 41.21 -14.47
C GLU A 50 -19.99 39.98 -13.62
N ALA A 51 -20.91 39.15 -14.10
CA ALA A 51 -21.25 37.89 -13.46
C ALA A 51 -20.08 36.90 -13.46
N ILE A 52 -19.30 36.83 -14.56
CA ILE A 52 -18.09 36.01 -14.66
C ILE A 52 -16.99 36.55 -13.73
N ARG A 53 -16.80 37.87 -13.66
CA ARG A 53 -15.82 38.51 -12.77
C ARG A 53 -16.16 38.27 -11.29
N ALA A 54 -17.41 38.48 -10.90
CA ALA A 54 -17.88 38.20 -9.55
C ALA A 54 -17.81 36.70 -9.19
N GLY A 55 -18.04 35.82 -10.17
CA GLY A 55 -17.85 34.37 -10.00
C GLY A 55 -16.39 34.00 -9.73
N ARG A 56 -15.44 34.57 -10.49
CA ARG A 56 -14.00 34.37 -10.29
C ARG A 56 -13.50 34.93 -8.96
N GLU A 57 -14.01 36.09 -8.54
CA GLU A 57 -13.67 36.69 -7.24
C GLU A 57 -14.15 35.81 -6.08
N ARG A 58 -15.39 35.31 -6.13
CA ARG A 58 -15.90 34.36 -5.13
C ARG A 58 -15.14 33.04 -5.11
N ALA A 59 -14.73 32.51 -6.27
CA ALA A 59 -13.91 31.31 -6.33
C ALA A 59 -12.57 31.53 -5.61
N ARG A 60 -11.91 32.67 -5.85
CA ARG A 60 -10.67 33.06 -5.17
C ARG A 60 -10.85 33.23 -3.66
N GLU A 61 -11.97 33.80 -3.21
CA GLU A 61 -12.29 33.92 -1.79
C GLU A 61 -12.47 32.55 -1.13
N ILE A 62 -13.22 31.64 -1.76
CA ILE A 62 -13.43 30.28 -1.27
C ILE A 62 -12.10 29.53 -1.20
N ASP A 63 -11.24 29.64 -2.22
CA ASP A 63 -9.92 29.00 -2.23
C ASP A 63 -9.03 29.56 -1.11
N ARG A 64 -9.04 30.87 -0.86
CA ARG A 64 -8.30 31.48 0.26
C ARG A 64 -8.80 30.96 1.61
N ILE A 65 -10.11 30.85 1.80
CA ILE A 65 -10.69 30.33 3.05
C ILE A 65 -10.32 28.87 3.26
N LYS A 66 -10.42 28.03 2.21
CA LYS A 66 -9.98 26.63 2.27
C LYS A 66 -8.50 26.52 2.63
N LEU A 67 -7.65 27.31 1.99
CA LEU A 67 -6.21 27.33 2.23
C LEU A 67 -5.89 27.76 3.68
N GLN A 68 -6.63 28.73 4.23
CA GLN A 68 -6.52 29.09 5.65
C GLN A 68 -6.98 27.98 6.60
N GLN A 69 -8.07 27.27 6.27
CA GLN A 69 -8.55 26.15 7.07
C GLN A 69 -7.55 24.99 7.07
N GLU A 70 -6.98 24.65 5.92
CA GLU A 70 -5.92 23.65 5.76
C GLU A 70 -4.65 24.04 6.54
N ALA A 71 -4.22 25.30 6.42
CA ALA A 71 -3.06 25.80 7.17
C ALA A 71 -3.26 25.71 8.70
N ARG A 72 -4.47 26.01 9.19
CA ARG A 72 -4.82 25.85 10.62
C ARG A 72 -4.87 24.39 11.05
N ALA A 73 -5.37 23.49 10.19
CA ALA A 73 -5.35 22.05 10.46
C ALA A 73 -3.92 21.52 10.53
N TYR A 74 -3.05 21.94 9.59
CA TYR A 74 -1.64 21.59 9.59
C TYR A 74 -0.89 22.14 10.80
N ALA A 75 -1.13 23.39 11.21
CA ALA A 75 -0.52 23.96 12.40
C ALA A 75 -0.90 23.21 13.68
N ARG A 76 -2.15 22.74 13.78
CA ARG A 76 -2.60 21.87 14.88
C ARG A 76 -1.92 20.49 14.82
N PHE A 77 -1.79 19.91 13.64
CA PHE A 77 -1.08 18.65 13.45
C PHE A 77 0.41 18.75 13.83
N LYS A 78 1.10 19.81 13.41
CA LYS A 78 2.52 20.05 13.73
C LYS A 78 2.79 20.16 15.24
N ARG A 79 1.81 20.67 16.00
CA ARG A 79 1.87 20.75 17.48
C ARG A 79 1.54 19.42 18.16
N SER A 80 1.01 18.45 17.43
CA SER A 80 0.67 17.14 17.98
C SER A 80 1.89 16.22 18.03
N ILE A 81 1.84 15.24 18.94
CA ILE A 81 2.85 14.17 19.07
C ILE A 81 2.94 13.32 17.78
N TYR A 82 1.87 13.30 16.99
CA TYR A 82 1.84 12.53 15.75
C TYR A 82 2.82 13.06 14.71
N TYR A 83 3.11 14.38 14.67
CA TYR A 83 4.00 14.98 13.67
C TYR A 83 5.45 14.44 13.74
N PRO A 84 6.18 14.54 14.87
CA PRO A 84 7.54 13.99 14.97
C PRO A 84 7.56 12.48 14.75
N TRP A 85 6.53 11.76 15.18
CA TRP A 85 6.39 10.33 14.91
C TRP A 85 6.23 10.01 13.41
N THR A 86 5.38 10.77 12.69
CA THR A 86 5.26 10.61 11.23
C THR A 86 6.58 10.86 10.51
N ILE A 87 7.35 11.86 10.95
CA ILE A 87 8.66 12.20 10.37
C ILE A 87 9.66 11.06 10.61
N ALA A 88 9.77 10.58 11.86
CA ALA A 88 10.62 9.45 12.20
C ALA A 88 10.29 8.22 11.35
N MET A 89 9.00 7.93 11.17
CA MET A 89 8.53 6.81 10.35
C MET A 89 8.83 6.98 8.87
N THR A 90 8.82 8.20 8.33
CA THR A 90 9.30 8.45 6.95
C THR A 90 10.79 8.16 6.79
N TYR A 91 11.61 8.49 7.79
CA TYR A 91 13.03 8.11 7.76
C TYR A 91 13.24 6.60 7.86
N VAL A 92 12.48 5.91 8.73
CA VAL A 92 12.51 4.44 8.80
C VAL A 92 12.10 3.82 7.46
N SER A 93 11.06 4.37 6.83
CA SER A 93 10.60 3.95 5.49
C SER A 93 11.70 4.16 4.44
N LEU A 94 12.41 5.29 4.48
CA LEU A 94 13.55 5.56 3.59
C LEU A 94 14.67 4.52 3.77
N VAL A 95 14.99 4.17 5.02
CA VAL A 95 16.01 3.15 5.31
C VAL A 95 15.59 1.81 4.73
N PHE A 96 14.36 1.35 4.97
CA PHE A 96 13.87 0.10 4.38
C PHE A 96 13.81 0.14 2.86
N PHE A 97 13.45 1.28 2.27
CA PHE A 97 13.47 1.46 0.81
C PHE A 97 14.89 1.27 0.26
N LEU A 98 15.89 1.90 0.88
CA LEU A 98 17.29 1.76 0.49
C LEU A 98 17.79 0.33 0.70
N LEU A 99 17.42 -0.33 1.81
CA LEU A 99 17.78 -1.72 2.07
C LEU A 99 17.20 -2.63 0.99
N ILE A 100 15.89 -2.54 0.71
CA ILE A 100 15.25 -3.35 -0.33
C ILE A 100 15.87 -3.09 -1.71
N ALA A 101 16.13 -1.83 -2.05
CA ALA A 101 16.79 -1.49 -3.30
C ALA A 101 18.19 -2.08 -3.37
N THR A 102 18.97 -1.98 -2.29
CA THR A 102 20.32 -2.54 -2.21
C THR A 102 20.30 -4.06 -2.32
N ASP A 103 19.37 -4.72 -1.64
CA ASP A 103 19.19 -6.18 -1.71
C ASP A 103 18.84 -6.67 -3.12
N ALA A 104 18.02 -5.90 -3.84
CA ALA A 104 17.64 -6.24 -5.21
C ALA A 104 18.84 -6.25 -6.18
N PHE A 105 19.93 -5.54 -5.86
CA PHE A 105 21.12 -5.43 -6.70
C PHE A 105 22.35 -6.17 -6.17
N LEU A 106 22.49 -6.36 -4.85
CA LEU A 106 23.65 -7.02 -4.25
C LEU A 106 23.39 -8.49 -3.94
N LEU A 107 24.18 -9.35 -4.59
CA LEU A 107 24.30 -10.77 -4.29
C LEU A 107 25.59 -10.99 -3.50
N THR A 108 25.55 -11.81 -2.45
CA THR A 108 26.66 -11.90 -1.49
C THR A 108 27.39 -13.22 -1.55
N GLU A 109 26.66 -14.33 -1.44
CA GLU A 109 27.25 -15.65 -1.26
C GLU A 109 26.81 -16.58 -2.39
N THR A 110 27.79 -17.02 -3.17
CA THR A 110 27.61 -18.06 -4.18
C THR A 110 27.74 -19.43 -3.52
N HIS A 111 26.69 -20.22 -3.57
CA HIS A 111 26.68 -21.61 -3.15
C HIS A 111 26.65 -22.51 -4.38
N ALA A 112 27.28 -23.67 -4.26
CA ALA A 112 27.24 -24.70 -5.28
C ALA A 112 27.34 -26.08 -4.63
N GLY A 113 26.60 -27.05 -5.16
CA GLY A 113 26.65 -28.42 -4.67
C GLY A 113 25.75 -29.37 -5.44
N TYR A 114 26.00 -30.67 -5.25
CA TYR A 114 25.14 -31.74 -5.76
C TYR A 114 23.95 -31.95 -4.84
N VAL A 115 22.75 -32.03 -5.40
CA VAL A 115 21.52 -32.31 -4.66
C VAL A 115 21.46 -33.80 -4.32
N THR A 116 21.46 -34.13 -3.04
CA THR A 116 21.41 -35.52 -2.54
C THR A 116 20.00 -35.94 -2.14
N SER A 117 19.17 -35.00 -1.67
CA SER A 117 17.79 -35.29 -1.28
C SER A 117 16.89 -34.09 -1.49
N LYS A 118 15.63 -34.35 -1.85
CA LYS A 118 14.59 -33.34 -1.99
C LYS A 118 13.36 -33.69 -1.14
N LYS A 119 13.05 -32.83 -0.17
CA LYS A 119 11.89 -32.98 0.72
C LYS A 119 10.87 -31.86 0.48
N GLY A 120 9.59 -32.20 0.40
CA GLY A 120 8.53 -31.18 0.29
C GLY A 120 8.31 -30.47 1.62
N GLU A 121 8.30 -29.15 1.62
CA GLU A 121 7.91 -28.35 2.78
C GLU A 121 6.40 -28.11 2.75
N ILE A 122 5.72 -28.64 3.76
CA ILE A 122 4.27 -28.58 3.90
C ILE A 122 3.95 -27.64 5.06
N SER A 123 3.12 -26.64 4.78
CA SER A 123 2.58 -25.73 5.79
C SER A 123 1.10 -26.02 5.97
N ASN A 124 0.66 -26.13 7.22
CA ASN A 124 -0.76 -26.28 7.53
C ASN A 124 -1.40 -24.90 7.67
N VAL A 125 -2.31 -24.56 6.76
CA VAL A 125 -3.02 -23.29 6.76
C VAL A 125 -4.52 -23.58 6.84
N PHE A 126 -5.15 -23.17 7.95
CA PHE A 126 -6.58 -23.43 8.23
C PHE A 126 -6.98 -24.92 8.14
N GLY A 127 -6.10 -25.83 8.58
CA GLY A 127 -6.36 -27.27 8.55
C GLY A 127 -6.13 -27.93 7.19
N VAL A 128 -5.66 -27.19 6.18
CA VAL A 128 -5.27 -27.72 4.87
C VAL A 128 -3.75 -27.72 4.75
N ASP A 129 -3.19 -28.88 4.43
CA ASP A 129 -1.77 -29.04 4.15
C ASP A 129 -1.45 -28.52 2.75
N VAL A 130 -0.69 -27.42 2.68
CA VAL A 130 -0.28 -26.79 1.43
C VAL A 130 1.23 -26.96 1.26
N LEU A 131 1.64 -27.55 0.15
CA LEU A 131 3.04 -27.59 -0.26
C LEU A 131 3.50 -26.16 -0.62
N THR A 132 4.31 -25.55 0.23
CA THR A 132 4.83 -24.19 0.06
C THR A 132 6.14 -24.19 -0.73
N GLY A 133 6.98 -25.21 -0.54
CA GLY A 133 8.30 -25.27 -1.15
C GLY A 133 8.93 -26.66 -1.11
N TYR A 134 10.22 -26.70 -1.45
CA TYR A 134 11.06 -27.88 -1.30
C TYR A 134 12.33 -27.51 -0.55
N ARG A 135 12.73 -28.36 0.40
CA ARG A 135 14.05 -28.33 1.01
C ARG A 135 14.97 -29.28 0.24
N LEU A 136 16.05 -28.74 -0.29
CA LEU A 136 17.10 -29.50 -0.97
C LEU A 136 18.28 -29.65 -0.02
N GLU A 137 18.72 -30.88 0.19
CA GLU A 137 19.96 -31.20 0.89
C GLU A 137 21.07 -31.35 -0.15
N LEU A 138 22.18 -30.66 0.08
CA LEU A 138 23.36 -30.68 -0.76
C LEU A 138 24.40 -31.63 -0.18
N TYR A 139 25.26 -32.18 -1.04
CA TYR A 139 26.34 -33.08 -0.63
C TYR A 139 27.33 -32.46 0.35
N ASN A 140 27.52 -31.14 0.28
CA ASN A 140 28.36 -30.37 1.21
C ASN A 140 27.74 -30.23 2.61
N GLY A 141 26.54 -30.80 2.85
CA GLY A 141 25.82 -30.73 4.12
C GLY A 141 24.93 -29.48 4.27
N GLU A 142 24.93 -28.57 3.29
CA GLU A 142 24.03 -27.43 3.29
C GLU A 142 22.60 -27.86 2.97
N SER A 143 21.63 -27.22 3.61
CA SER A 143 20.21 -27.36 3.27
C SER A 143 19.65 -26.02 2.82
N ILE A 144 18.90 -26.03 1.72
CA ILE A 144 18.35 -24.83 1.09
C ILE A 144 16.85 -25.02 0.88
N ALA A 145 16.08 -23.98 1.13
CA ALA A 145 14.66 -23.95 0.79
C ALA A 145 14.48 -23.24 -0.56
N VAL A 146 13.73 -23.85 -1.47
CA VAL A 146 13.39 -23.27 -2.78
C VAL A 146 11.89 -23.31 -2.98
N SER A 147 11.37 -22.31 -3.72
CA SER A 147 9.94 -22.23 -4.05
C SER A 147 9.43 -23.50 -4.73
N ARG A 148 8.15 -23.83 -4.53
CA ARG A 148 7.50 -25.00 -5.15
C ARG A 148 7.76 -25.12 -6.65
N GLY A 149 7.66 -24.00 -7.38
CA GLY A 149 7.84 -23.97 -8.84
C GLY A 149 9.26 -24.33 -9.27
N THR A 150 10.27 -23.81 -8.55
CA THR A 150 11.68 -24.07 -8.87
C THR A 150 12.11 -25.44 -8.37
N GLY A 151 11.75 -25.78 -7.12
CA GLY A 151 12.01 -27.08 -6.53
C GLY A 151 11.45 -28.21 -7.39
N ASN A 152 10.25 -28.07 -7.97
CA ASN A 152 9.68 -29.08 -8.88
C ASN A 152 10.55 -29.39 -10.10
N ARG A 153 11.30 -28.41 -10.60
CA ARG A 153 12.13 -28.54 -11.81
C ARG A 153 13.54 -29.04 -11.51
N ILE A 154 13.98 -28.95 -10.25
CA ILE A 154 15.27 -29.48 -9.80
C ILE A 154 15.09 -30.98 -9.53
N ALA A 155 15.88 -31.79 -10.21
CA ALA A 155 15.97 -33.23 -9.99
C ALA A 155 16.97 -33.55 -8.87
N GLU A 156 16.78 -34.69 -8.21
CA GLU A 156 17.85 -35.25 -7.36
C GLU A 156 19.06 -35.61 -8.23
N GLU A 157 20.25 -35.58 -7.65
CA GLU A 157 21.54 -35.80 -8.33
C GLU A 157 21.89 -34.74 -9.40
N SER A 158 21.16 -33.63 -9.47
CA SER A 158 21.58 -32.47 -10.25
C SER A 158 22.60 -31.64 -9.48
N HIS A 159 23.53 -31.03 -10.20
CA HIS A 159 24.42 -30.02 -9.63
C HIS A 159 23.74 -28.66 -9.71
N ILE A 160 23.62 -27.97 -8.58
CA ILE A 160 23.03 -26.63 -8.53
C ILE A 160 24.05 -25.59 -8.08
N SER A 161 23.94 -24.39 -8.65
CA SER A 161 24.66 -23.21 -8.19
C SER A 161 23.72 -22.02 -8.13
N PHE A 162 23.81 -21.25 -7.07
CA PHE A 162 22.95 -20.10 -6.83
C PHE A 162 23.67 -19.05 -5.99
N ALA A 163 23.15 -17.84 -6.01
CA ALA A 163 23.60 -16.77 -5.12
C ALA A 163 22.46 -16.35 -4.20
N ARG A 164 22.76 -16.02 -2.95
CA ARG A 164 21.79 -15.43 -2.01
C ARG A 164 21.83 -13.92 -2.05
N SER A 165 20.68 -13.29 -1.83
CA SER A 165 20.60 -11.85 -1.58
C SER A 165 21.08 -11.51 -0.16
N LEU A 166 21.64 -10.32 0.02
CA LEU A 166 22.33 -9.90 1.25
C LEU A 166 21.43 -9.81 2.49
N ILE A 167 20.20 -9.32 2.31
CA ILE A 167 19.31 -8.86 3.38
C ILE A 167 18.18 -9.85 3.60
N PHE A 168 17.63 -10.40 2.51
CA PHE A 168 16.51 -11.34 2.59
C PHE A 168 16.92 -12.80 2.43
N ASN A 169 18.22 -13.08 2.20
CA ASN A 169 18.76 -14.41 1.95
C ASN A 169 18.02 -15.18 0.84
N ASP A 170 17.37 -14.43 -0.06
CA ASP A 170 16.56 -15.01 -1.12
C ASP A 170 17.44 -15.50 -2.27
N ILE A 171 16.97 -16.51 -2.99
CA ILE A 171 17.70 -17.11 -4.10
C ILE A 171 17.04 -16.68 -5.42
N PRO A 172 17.50 -15.64 -6.13
CA PRO A 172 16.80 -15.15 -7.33
C PRO A 172 16.94 -16.07 -8.54
N ARG A 173 18.07 -16.75 -8.68
CA ARG A 173 18.37 -17.66 -9.80
C ARG A 173 19.11 -18.89 -9.31
N VAL A 174 18.71 -20.03 -9.85
CA VAL A 174 19.40 -21.31 -9.68
C VAL A 174 19.85 -21.81 -11.04
N TYR A 175 21.15 -22.00 -11.19
CA TYR A 175 21.75 -22.70 -12.31
C TYR A 175 21.76 -24.19 -11.99
N VAL A 176 21.16 -24.99 -12.85
CA VAL A 176 21.02 -26.44 -12.66
C VAL A 176 21.69 -27.15 -13.82
N VAL A 177 22.60 -28.06 -13.50
CA VAL A 177 23.19 -29.01 -14.44
C VAL A 177 22.66 -30.39 -14.09
N ASN A 178 21.85 -30.95 -15.00
CA ASN A 178 21.30 -32.29 -14.83
C ASN A 178 22.34 -33.36 -15.14
N GLN A 179 22.03 -34.62 -14.81
CA GLN A 179 22.87 -35.78 -15.15
C GLN A 179 23.23 -35.85 -16.65
N ASP A 180 22.33 -35.40 -17.52
CA ASP A 180 22.53 -35.32 -18.98
C ASP A 180 23.49 -34.18 -19.40
N LEU A 181 24.15 -33.49 -18.45
CA LEU A 181 24.98 -32.31 -18.65
C LEU A 181 24.24 -31.13 -19.30
N LYS A 182 22.91 -31.18 -19.35
CA LYS A 182 22.09 -30.08 -19.82
C LYS A 182 22.01 -29.00 -18.76
N GLU A 183 22.45 -27.82 -19.13
CA GLU A 183 22.35 -26.61 -18.32
C GLU A 183 20.96 -26.00 -18.46
N SER A 184 20.37 -25.65 -17.33
CA SER A 184 19.12 -24.91 -17.28
C SER A 184 19.19 -23.83 -16.21
N THR A 185 18.71 -22.64 -16.56
CA THR A 185 18.58 -21.53 -15.63
C THR A 185 17.14 -21.46 -15.17
N LEU A 186 16.95 -21.58 -13.86
CA LEU A 186 15.64 -21.45 -13.23
C LEU A 186 15.59 -20.13 -12.48
N ASP A 187 14.68 -19.25 -12.89
CA ASP A 187 14.34 -18.08 -12.10
C ASP A 187 13.47 -18.53 -10.92
N THR A 188 13.99 -18.37 -9.71
CA THR A 188 13.22 -18.59 -8.49
C THR A 188 12.40 -17.34 -8.25
N PHE A 189 11.11 -17.39 -8.62
CA PHE A 189 10.19 -16.30 -8.30
C PHE A 189 9.77 -16.39 -6.84
N ASN A 190 10.72 -16.14 -5.93
CA ASN A 190 10.49 -16.07 -4.50
C ASN A 190 10.64 -14.65 -3.96
N LYS A 191 10.61 -13.64 -4.83
CA LYS A 191 10.59 -12.25 -4.37
C LYS A 191 9.30 -12.06 -3.55
N PRO A 192 9.36 -11.67 -2.27
CA PRO A 192 8.29 -10.86 -1.69
C PRO A 192 8.02 -9.76 -2.72
N PRO A 193 6.77 -9.36 -3.00
CA PRO A 193 6.53 -8.38 -4.06
C PRO A 193 7.21 -7.07 -3.69
N TYR A 194 8.51 -6.91 -4.00
CA TYR A 194 9.30 -5.77 -3.59
C TYR A 194 8.71 -4.55 -4.23
N LEU A 195 8.12 -4.67 -5.42
CA LEU A 195 7.36 -3.62 -6.05
C LEU A 195 6.13 -3.21 -5.24
N PHE A 196 5.42 -4.16 -4.62
CA PHE A 196 4.33 -3.87 -3.68
C PHE A 196 4.86 -3.18 -2.41
N PHE A 197 5.91 -3.71 -1.79
CA PHE A 197 6.52 -3.10 -0.60
C PHE A 197 7.10 -1.70 -0.89
N LEU A 198 7.82 -1.54 -1.99
CA LEU A 198 8.38 -0.27 -2.46
C LEU A 198 7.28 0.73 -2.80
N LEU A 199 6.12 0.30 -3.31
CA LEU A 199 4.99 1.19 -3.57
C LEU A 199 4.39 1.67 -2.23
N PHE A 200 4.21 0.78 -1.25
CA PHE A 200 3.68 1.15 0.07
C PHE A 200 4.66 1.93 0.95
N ILE A 201 5.97 1.69 0.80
CA ILE A 201 7.05 2.43 1.48
C ILE A 201 7.36 3.75 0.75
N GLY A 202 7.21 3.78 -0.58
CA GLY A 202 7.48 4.93 -1.44
C GLY A 202 6.41 6.01 -1.38
N VAL A 203 5.13 5.66 -1.19
CA VAL A 203 4.05 6.65 -0.97
C VAL A 203 4.36 7.60 0.19
N PRO A 204 4.87 7.14 1.35
CA PRO A 204 5.41 7.99 2.40
C PRO A 204 6.58 8.88 2.01
N LEU A 205 7.48 8.42 1.13
CA LEU A 205 8.62 9.25 0.67
C LEU A 205 8.15 10.47 -0.11
N LEU A 206 6.96 10.43 -0.71
CA LEU A 206 6.33 11.61 -1.29
C LEU A 206 6.10 12.73 -0.27
N LEU A 207 6.03 12.45 1.04
CA LEU A 207 5.98 13.49 2.07
C LEU A 207 7.22 14.38 2.08
N PHE A 208 8.38 13.91 1.59
CA PHE A 208 9.57 14.76 1.43
C PHE A 208 9.47 15.70 0.22
N TYR A 209 8.65 15.36 -0.79
CA TYR A 209 8.56 16.08 -2.06
C TYR A 209 7.27 16.90 -2.20
N VAL A 210 6.25 16.61 -1.39
CA VAL A 210 4.97 17.32 -1.39
C VAL A 210 5.00 18.40 -0.32
N ASP A 211 4.95 19.67 -0.71
CA ASP A 211 4.93 20.82 0.21
C ASP A 211 3.66 20.90 1.09
N ARG A 212 2.56 20.24 0.67
CA ARG A 212 1.25 20.26 1.36
C ARG A 212 0.53 18.92 1.33
N PRO A 213 1.02 17.91 2.06
CA PRO A 213 0.35 16.62 2.09
C PRO A 213 -0.98 16.74 2.86
N SER A 214 -2.05 16.20 2.28
CA SER A 214 -3.37 16.24 2.91
C SER A 214 -3.40 15.34 4.16
N ALA A 215 -4.28 15.64 5.11
CA ALA A 215 -4.46 14.83 6.33
C ALA A 215 -4.74 13.35 6.04
N VAL A 216 -5.32 13.04 4.87
CA VAL A 216 -5.61 11.68 4.40
C VAL A 216 -4.32 10.94 4.02
N PHE A 217 -3.32 11.63 3.46
CA PHE A 217 -2.00 11.02 3.19
C PHE A 217 -1.28 10.63 4.48
N TYR A 218 -1.48 11.38 5.56
CA TYR A 218 -0.89 11.06 6.86
C TYR A 218 -1.53 9.82 7.50
N SER A 219 -2.86 9.67 7.44
CA SER A 219 -3.57 8.56 8.10
C SER A 219 -3.58 7.26 7.29
N ALA A 220 -3.92 7.31 6.00
CA ALA A 220 -3.91 6.14 5.12
C ALA A 220 -2.48 5.63 4.89
N GLY A 221 -1.52 6.55 4.75
CA GLY A 221 -0.11 6.22 4.68
C GLY A 221 0.43 5.63 5.97
N ALA A 222 -0.07 6.01 7.16
CA ALA A 222 0.34 5.42 8.43
C ALA A 222 -0.06 3.94 8.56
N PHE A 223 -1.31 3.60 8.26
CA PHE A 223 -1.79 2.23 8.42
C PHE A 223 -1.05 1.24 7.52
N ALA A 224 -0.87 1.60 6.24
CA ALA A 224 -0.16 0.74 5.30
C ALA A 224 1.34 0.61 5.64
N ARG A 225 1.96 1.64 6.23
CA ARG A 225 3.35 1.60 6.72
C ARG A 225 3.55 0.56 7.81
N TYR A 226 2.70 0.54 8.84
CA TYR A 226 2.87 -0.41 9.94
C TYR A 226 2.70 -1.85 9.47
N ALA A 227 1.69 -2.11 8.65
CA ALA A 227 1.45 -3.45 8.10
C ALA A 227 2.66 -3.95 7.31
N VAL A 228 3.25 -3.10 6.46
CA VAL A 228 4.42 -3.46 5.65
C VAL A 228 5.68 -3.63 6.49
N VAL A 229 5.96 -2.72 7.42
CA VAL A 229 7.16 -2.83 8.28
C VAL A 229 7.08 -4.07 9.17
N ILE A 230 5.91 -4.35 9.76
CA ILE A 230 5.69 -5.56 10.56
C ILE A 230 5.88 -6.81 9.69
N PHE A 231 5.35 -6.80 8.46
CA PHE A 231 5.51 -7.91 7.52
C PHE A 231 6.99 -8.16 7.18
N ILE A 232 7.73 -7.11 6.81
CA ILE A 232 9.16 -7.21 6.49
C ILE A 232 9.97 -7.69 7.69
N LEU A 233 9.71 -7.14 8.88
CA LEU A 233 10.38 -7.58 10.11
C LEU A 233 10.06 -9.04 10.43
N SER A 234 8.81 -9.48 10.24
CA SER A 234 8.46 -10.89 10.43
C SER A 234 9.21 -11.79 9.44
N TYR A 235 9.40 -11.36 8.20
CA TYR A 235 10.12 -12.14 7.18
C TYR A 235 11.64 -12.18 7.42
N ILE A 236 12.21 -11.15 8.04
CA ILE A 236 13.64 -11.16 8.39
C ILE A 236 13.90 -12.05 9.62
N ILE A 237 12.94 -12.13 10.55
CA ILE A 237 13.09 -12.88 11.81
C ILE A 237 12.75 -14.36 11.65
N PHE A 238 11.71 -14.69 10.88
CA PHE A 238 11.17 -16.05 10.69
C PHE A 238 11.45 -16.58 9.30
#